data_AF-A0A327GXZ6-F1
#
_entry.id   AF-A0A327GXZ6-F1
#
_cell.length_a   1.000
_cell.length_b   1.000
_cell.length_c   1.000
_cell.angle_alpha   90.00
_cell.angle_beta   90.00
_cell.angle_gamma   90.00
#
_symmetry.space_group_name_H-M   'P 1'
#
loop_
_entity.id
_entity.type
_entity.pdbx_description
1 polymer ?
#
loop_
_entity_poly.entity_id
_entity_poly.type
_entity_poly.pdbx_seq_one_letter_code
_entity_poly.pdbx_strand_id
1 'polypeptide(L)'
;MEESVEVDGLVTLQERMVNLINQLQMPLIEVSMVIGNHIKQLMRSLEEHIAKTGSGFPTKVTSPWPLTNDSNIVSNTKMDLQKIISIVDNDRMDILATLIRVTLIETDMSLDDGILALRMWEQLARSQLSSATSPGQLFSPIILPEEW
;
A
#
# COMPACT_ATOMS: atom_id res chain seq x y z
N MET A 1 -17.57 17.75 12.91
CA MET A 1 -18.01 16.39 13.28
C MET A 1 -17.65 15.38 12.19
N GLU A 2 -17.61 15.75 10.89
CA GLU A 2 -17.08 14.89 9.81
C GLU A 2 -15.56 14.68 9.89
N GLU A 3 -14.76 15.74 10.07
CA GLU A 3 -13.28 15.64 10.22
C GLU A 3 -12.81 14.65 11.31
N SER A 4 -13.55 14.51 12.41
CA SER A 4 -13.20 13.59 13.49
C SER A 4 -13.45 12.12 13.14
N VAL A 5 -14.40 11.85 12.24
CA VAL A 5 -14.73 10.48 11.78
C VAL A 5 -13.76 10.04 10.69
N GLU A 6 -13.37 10.96 9.81
CA GLU A 6 -12.36 10.71 8.77
C GLU A 6 -11.00 10.34 9.37
N VAL A 7 -10.55 11.08 10.38
CA VAL A 7 -9.29 10.78 11.09
C VAL A 7 -9.36 9.43 11.82
N ASP A 8 -10.50 9.11 12.44
CA ASP A 8 -10.70 7.84 13.14
C ASP A 8 -10.67 6.64 12.17
N GLY A 9 -11.24 6.80 10.97
CA GLY A 9 -11.19 5.80 9.91
C GLY A 9 -9.77 5.53 9.40
N LEU A 10 -8.96 6.58 9.22
CA LEU A 10 -7.56 6.47 8.82
C LEU A 10 -6.73 5.73 9.87
N VAL A 11 -6.90 6.09 11.15
CA VAL A 11 -6.21 5.42 12.27
C VAL A 11 -6.64 3.95 12.36
N THR A 12 -7.94 3.67 12.25
CA THR A 12 -8.47 2.30 12.28
C THR A 12 -7.86 1.44 11.18
N LEU A 13 -7.75 1.95 9.95
CA LEU A 13 -7.12 1.23 8.84
C LEU A 13 -5.64 0.96 9.12
N GLN A 14 -4.90 1.97 9.60
CA GLN A 14 -3.49 1.82 9.95
C GLN A 14 -3.29 0.73 11.01
N GLU A 15 -3.99 0.81 12.15
CA GLU A 15 -3.86 -0.15 13.26
C GLU A 15 -4.17 -1.57 12.80
N ARG A 16 -5.26 -1.77 12.07
CA ARG A 16 -5.66 -3.08 11.57
C ARG A 16 -4.63 -3.67 10.61
N MET A 17 -4.07 -2.83 9.71
CA MET A 17 -3.03 -3.26 8.78
C MET A 17 -1.73 -3.61 9.50
N VAL A 18 -1.25 -2.76 10.43
CA VAL A 18 -0.06 -3.02 11.25
C VAL A 18 -0.22 -4.34 12.00
N ASN A 19 -1.35 -4.54 12.66
CA ASN A 19 -1.63 -5.76 13.42
C ASN A 19 -1.62 -7.00 12.53
N LEU A 20 -2.31 -6.98 11.39
CA LEU A 20 -2.38 -8.13 10.49
C LEU A 20 -1.02 -8.46 9.87
N ILE A 21 -0.30 -7.44 9.39
CA ILE A 21 1.01 -7.60 8.76
C ILE A 21 2.01 -8.22 9.75
N ASN A 22 1.99 -7.77 11.01
CA ASN A 22 2.81 -8.35 12.06
C ASN A 22 2.38 -9.78 12.41
N GLN A 23 1.09 -10.05 12.55
CA GLN A 23 0.59 -11.38 12.89
C GLN A 23 0.95 -12.44 11.85
N LEU A 24 0.84 -12.10 10.57
CA LEU A 24 1.12 -13.00 9.47
C LEU A 24 2.58 -12.92 8.98
N GLN A 25 3.40 -12.08 9.61
CA GLN A 25 4.78 -11.81 9.23
C GLN A 25 4.90 -11.54 7.72
N MET A 26 4.01 -10.68 7.20
CA MET A 26 3.80 -10.57 5.76
C MET A 26 5.07 -10.12 5.04
N PRO A 27 5.52 -10.88 4.03
CA PRO A 27 6.62 -10.50 3.17
C PRO A 27 6.45 -9.14 2.50
N LEU A 28 7.56 -8.40 2.37
CA LEU A 28 7.62 -7.12 1.67
C LEU A 28 6.96 -7.17 0.30
N ILE A 29 7.25 -8.20 -0.50
CA ILE A 29 6.71 -8.32 -1.86
C ILE A 29 5.19 -8.46 -1.88
N GLU A 30 4.63 -9.21 -0.94
CA GLU A 30 3.19 -9.49 -0.87
C GLU A 30 2.43 -8.24 -0.44
N VAL A 31 2.91 -7.55 0.60
CA VAL A 31 2.35 -6.26 1.03
C VAL A 31 2.40 -5.27 -0.14
N SER A 32 3.55 -5.15 -0.81
CA SER A 32 3.71 -4.25 -1.96
C SER A 32 2.70 -4.53 -3.08
N MET A 33 2.48 -5.80 -3.41
CA MET A 33 1.54 -6.21 -4.45
C MET A 33 0.10 -5.91 -4.07
N VAL A 34 -0.30 -6.18 -2.82
CA VAL A 34 -1.68 -5.90 -2.35
C VAL A 34 -1.97 -4.40 -2.37
N ILE A 35 -1.06 -3.59 -1.82
CA ILE A 35 -1.20 -2.13 -1.79
C ILE A 35 -1.24 -1.54 -3.21
N GLY A 36 -0.29 -1.94 -4.06
CA GLY A 36 -0.24 -1.47 -5.45
C GLY A 36 -1.49 -1.83 -6.24
N ASN A 37 -2.03 -3.04 -6.04
CA ASN A 37 -3.29 -3.45 -6.68
C ASN A 37 -4.50 -2.65 -6.19
N HIS A 38 -4.59 -2.39 -4.88
CA HIS A 38 -5.68 -1.59 -4.32
C HIS A 38 -5.63 -0.14 -4.80
N ILE A 39 -4.47 0.52 -4.73
CA ILE A 39 -4.29 1.88 -5.24
C ILE A 39 -4.67 1.94 -6.72
N LYS A 40 -4.23 0.97 -7.54
CA LYS A 40 -4.58 0.94 -8.97
C LYS A 40 -6.10 0.86 -9.19
N GLN A 41 -6.82 0.07 -8.40
CA GLN A 41 -8.27 -0.03 -8.50
C GLN A 41 -8.96 1.28 -8.10
N LEU A 42 -8.57 1.87 -6.97
CA LEU A 42 -9.13 3.13 -6.49
C LEU A 42 -8.81 4.30 -7.45
N MET A 43 -7.58 4.37 -7.94
CA MET A 43 -7.16 5.39 -8.92
C MET A 43 -7.97 5.30 -10.21
N ARG A 44 -8.30 4.10 -10.69
CA ARG A 44 -9.17 3.95 -11.86
C ARG A 44 -10.54 4.59 -11.61
N SER A 45 -11.15 4.33 -10.45
CA SER A 45 -12.42 4.96 -10.08
C SER A 45 -12.29 6.48 -9.93
N LEU A 46 -11.15 6.96 -9.43
CA LEU A 46 -10.87 8.39 -9.27
C LEU A 46 -10.72 9.08 -10.64
N GLU A 47 -9.97 8.49 -11.55
CA GLU A 47 -9.79 8.98 -12.92
C GLU A 47 -11.12 9.01 -13.69
N GLU A 48 -11.96 7.99 -13.53
CA GLU A 48 -13.31 7.97 -14.10
C GLU A 48 -14.19 9.08 -13.52
N HIS A 49 -14.03 9.41 -12.24
CA HIS A 49 -14.73 10.54 -11.62
C HIS A 49 -14.22 11.89 -12.16
N ILE A 50 -12.90 12.10 -12.18
CA ILE A 50 -12.25 13.31 -12.73
C ILE A 50 -12.71 13.56 -14.17
N ALA A 51 -12.74 12.51 -15.00
CA ALA A 51 -13.15 12.62 -16.39
C ALA A 51 -14.62 13.06 -16.56
N LYS A 52 -15.50 12.72 -15.60
CA LYS A 52 -16.93 13.06 -15.63
C LYS A 52 -17.23 14.43 -15.04
N THR A 53 -16.54 14.82 -13.96
CA THR A 53 -16.86 16.02 -13.18
C THR A 53 -15.93 17.18 -13.44
N GLY A 54 -14.72 16.92 -13.96
CA GLY A 54 -13.65 17.92 -14.08
C GLY A 54 -13.04 18.31 -12.73
N SER A 55 -13.35 17.58 -11.64
CA SER A 55 -12.81 17.84 -10.31
C SER A 55 -11.29 17.67 -10.26
N GLY A 56 -10.60 18.57 -9.58
CA GLY A 56 -9.17 18.46 -9.30
C GLY A 56 -8.92 17.80 -7.95
N PHE A 57 -7.91 16.94 -7.86
CA PHE A 57 -7.47 16.32 -6.61
C PHE A 57 -6.01 16.70 -6.29
N PRO A 58 -5.63 16.73 -5.01
CA PRO A 58 -4.25 17.03 -4.62
C PRO A 58 -3.25 16.04 -5.23
N THR A 59 -2.05 16.52 -5.54
CA THR A 59 -0.95 15.67 -6.06
C THR A 59 -0.55 14.56 -5.09
N LYS A 60 -0.72 14.79 -3.78
CA LYS A 60 -0.50 13.77 -2.74
C LYS A 60 -1.40 12.55 -2.87
N VAL A 61 -2.57 12.68 -3.51
CA VAL A 61 -3.50 11.58 -3.75
C VAL A 61 -3.19 10.94 -5.11
N THR A 62 -3.04 11.77 -6.14
CA THR A 62 -2.95 11.31 -7.53
C THR A 62 -1.58 10.76 -7.91
N SER A 63 -0.52 11.12 -7.18
CA SER A 63 0.85 10.72 -7.49
C SER A 63 1.49 9.91 -6.34
N PRO A 64 2.29 8.87 -6.66
CA PRO A 64 3.06 8.15 -5.65
C PRO A 64 4.03 9.09 -4.92
N TRP A 65 4.16 8.90 -3.60
CA TRP A 65 5.06 9.73 -2.80
C TRP A 65 6.54 9.41 -3.13
N PRO A 66 7.45 10.38 -2.97
CA PRO A 66 8.88 10.16 -3.18
C PRO A 66 9.41 9.11 -2.20
N LEU A 67 10.41 8.35 -2.61
CA LEU A 67 11.04 7.36 -1.72
C LEU A 67 11.68 8.06 -0.52
N THR A 68 11.70 7.41 0.64
CA THR A 68 12.34 7.95 1.86
C THR A 68 13.86 7.80 1.84
N ASN A 69 14.39 6.98 0.93
CA ASN A 69 15.79 6.61 0.90
C ASN A 69 16.48 7.31 -0.29
N ASP A 70 17.59 8.00 -0.04
CA ASP A 70 18.44 8.65 -1.06
C ASP A 70 19.25 7.65 -1.92
N SER A 71 19.00 6.35 -1.75
CA SER A 71 19.72 5.30 -2.44
C SER A 71 19.39 5.31 -3.92
N ASN A 72 20.21 6.01 -4.71
CA ASN A 72 20.45 5.77 -6.15
C ASN A 72 21.09 4.39 -6.40
N ILE A 73 20.66 3.36 -5.66
CA ILE A 73 21.11 1.99 -5.87
C ILE A 73 20.32 1.49 -7.08
N VAL A 74 20.96 1.58 -8.24
CA VAL A 74 20.47 0.88 -9.44
C VAL A 74 20.58 -0.60 -9.14
N SER A 75 19.48 -1.22 -8.70
CA SER A 75 19.41 -2.67 -8.50
C SER A 75 19.68 -3.38 -9.83
N ASN A 76 20.92 -3.84 -9.99
CA ASN A 76 21.40 -4.62 -11.13
C ASN A 76 20.98 -6.10 -11.06
N THR A 77 20.15 -6.47 -10.09
CA THR A 77 19.62 -7.81 -9.91
C THR A 77 18.57 -8.07 -11.00
N LYS A 78 18.97 -8.77 -12.08
CA LYS A 78 18.04 -9.40 -13.02
C LYS A 78 17.32 -10.55 -12.31
N MET A 79 16.34 -10.21 -11.48
CA MET A 79 15.51 -11.19 -10.80
C MET A 79 14.37 -11.60 -11.72
N ASP A 80 14.11 -12.91 -11.76
CA ASP A 80 13.03 -13.45 -12.57
C ASP A 80 11.68 -13.19 -11.88
N LEU A 81 10.96 -12.18 -12.36
CA LEU A 81 9.65 -11.78 -11.84
C LEU A 81 8.66 -12.95 -11.81
N GLN A 82 8.72 -13.86 -12.79
CA GLN A 82 7.79 -15.00 -12.85
C GLN A 82 8.02 -15.94 -11.68
N LYS A 83 9.28 -16.16 -11.29
CA LYS A 83 9.62 -16.97 -10.12
C LYS A 83 9.16 -16.30 -8.83
N ILE A 84 9.34 -14.99 -8.71
CA ILE A 84 8.87 -14.25 -7.52
C ILE A 84 7.37 -14.43 -7.37
N ILE A 85 6.60 -14.18 -8.44
CA ILE A 85 5.15 -14.30 -8.45
C ILE A 85 4.69 -15.74 -8.16
N SER A 86 5.44 -16.76 -8.58
CA SER A 86 5.05 -18.15 -8.30
C SER A 86 5.21 -18.58 -6.83
N ILE A 87 5.96 -17.81 -6.03
CA ILE A 87 6.30 -18.16 -4.64
C ILE A 87 5.40 -17.42 -3.64
N VAL A 88 4.73 -16.34 -4.06
CA VAL A 88 3.85 -15.57 -3.16
C VAL A 88 2.66 -16.38 -2.67
N ASP A 89 2.24 -16.09 -1.45
CA ASP A 89 1.08 -16.70 -0.84
C ASP A 89 -0.19 -15.90 -1.17
N ASN A 90 -1.00 -16.45 -2.08
CA ASN A 90 -2.23 -15.78 -2.53
C ASN A 90 -3.27 -15.66 -1.42
N ASP A 91 -3.36 -16.63 -0.51
CA ASP A 91 -4.36 -16.61 0.57
C ASP A 91 -4.01 -15.50 1.56
N ARG A 92 -2.74 -15.39 1.94
CA ARG A 92 -2.26 -14.29 2.80
C ARG A 92 -2.47 -12.92 2.17
N MET A 93 -2.25 -12.80 0.87
CA MET A 93 -2.52 -11.56 0.12
C MET A 93 -4.02 -11.23 0.07
N ASP A 94 -4.88 -12.23 -0.12
CA ASP A 94 -6.35 -12.05 -0.16
C ASP A 94 -6.90 -11.62 1.20
N ILE A 95 -6.33 -12.13 2.30
CA ILE A 95 -6.69 -11.71 3.66
C ILE A 95 -6.39 -10.21 3.86
N LEU A 96 -5.18 -9.74 3.49
CA LEU A 96 -4.84 -8.32 3.59
C LEU A 96 -5.72 -7.46 2.68
N ALA A 97 -5.94 -7.91 1.44
CA ALA A 97 -6.81 -7.24 0.49
C ALA A 97 -8.24 -7.09 1.02
N THR A 98 -8.78 -8.14 1.63
CA THR A 98 -10.10 -8.16 2.25
C THR A 98 -10.16 -7.21 3.44
N LEU A 99 -9.15 -7.22 4.32
CA LEU A 99 -9.08 -6.30 5.46
C LEU A 99 -9.11 -4.84 5.03
N ILE A 100 -8.33 -4.47 4.00
CA ILE A 100 -8.31 -3.10 3.47
C ILE A 100 -9.71 -2.74 2.95
N ARG A 101 -10.27 -3.57 2.05
CA ARG A 101 -11.60 -3.31 1.47
C ARG A 101 -12.68 -3.16 2.53
N VAL A 102 -12.76 -4.10 3.46
CA VAL A 102 -13.80 -4.10 4.50
C VAL A 102 -13.64 -2.88 5.39
N THR A 103 -12.42 -2.53 5.79
CA THR A 103 -12.19 -1.37 6.65
C THR A 103 -12.57 -0.06 5.96
N LEU A 104 -12.21 0.13 4.68
CA LEU A 104 -12.62 1.31 3.91
C LEU A 104 -14.15 1.47 3.84
N ILE A 105 -14.88 0.35 3.75
CA ILE A 105 -16.35 0.35 3.73
C ILE A 105 -16.91 0.61 5.13
N GLU A 106 -16.37 -0.04 6.16
CA GLU A 106 -16.83 0.10 7.56
C GLU A 106 -16.65 1.52 8.08
N THR A 107 -15.58 2.20 7.68
CA THR A 107 -15.28 3.57 8.10
C THR A 107 -15.89 4.62 7.17
N ASP A 108 -16.69 4.22 6.18
CA ASP A 108 -17.30 5.09 5.16
C ASP A 108 -16.27 6.04 4.50
N MET A 109 -15.09 5.52 4.20
CA MET A 109 -13.96 6.35 3.76
C MET A 109 -14.19 6.86 2.34
N SER A 110 -13.92 8.16 2.13
CA SER A 110 -13.93 8.76 0.80
C SER A 110 -12.88 8.11 -0.11
N LEU A 111 -13.07 8.22 -1.42
CA LEU A 111 -12.14 7.61 -2.39
C LEU A 111 -10.74 8.21 -2.29
N ASP A 112 -10.65 9.53 -2.11
CA ASP A 112 -9.39 10.25 -1.98
C ASP A 112 -8.69 9.99 -0.65
N ASP A 113 -9.43 9.89 0.47
CA ASP A 113 -8.84 9.50 1.76
C ASP A 113 -8.36 8.05 1.74
N GLY A 114 -9.11 7.14 1.11
CA GLY A 114 -8.70 5.74 0.95
C GLY A 114 -7.42 5.61 0.14
N ILE A 115 -7.28 6.40 -0.94
CA ILE A 115 -6.03 6.45 -1.70
C ILE A 115 -4.92 7.05 -0.84
N LEU A 116 -5.17 8.17 -0.16
CA LEU A 116 -4.18 8.87 0.64
C LEU A 116 -3.62 7.98 1.77
N ALA A 117 -4.47 7.23 2.46
CA ALA A 117 -4.08 6.27 3.48
C ALA A 117 -3.10 5.23 2.92
N LEU A 118 -3.43 4.66 1.74
CA LEU A 118 -2.60 3.65 1.10
C LEU A 118 -1.30 4.23 0.51
N ARG A 119 -1.22 5.53 0.22
CA ARG A 119 0.03 6.15 -0.27
C ARG A 119 1.18 6.08 0.73
N MET A 120 0.89 6.18 2.02
CA MET A 120 1.91 6.02 3.06
C MET A 120 2.49 4.60 3.06
N TRP A 121 1.62 3.59 2.95
CA TRP A 121 2.02 2.19 2.81
C TRP A 121 2.79 1.92 1.51
N GLU A 122 2.35 2.50 0.40
CA GLU A 122 3.03 2.42 -0.89
C GLU A 122 4.44 3.00 -0.80
N GLN A 123 4.61 4.16 -0.16
CA GLN A 123 5.90 4.80 0.03
C GLN A 123 6.85 3.93 0.84
N LEU A 124 6.38 3.38 1.97
CA LEU A 124 7.16 2.48 2.83
C LEU A 124 7.63 1.25 2.04
N ALA A 125 6.69 0.58 1.38
CA ALA A 125 6.95 -0.62 0.61
C ALA A 125 7.92 -0.35 -0.55
N ARG A 126 7.69 0.70 -1.34
CA ARG A 126 8.58 1.08 -2.46
C ARG A 126 9.98 1.46 -1.98
N SER A 127 10.10 2.13 -0.83
CA SER A 127 11.39 2.50 -0.28
C SER A 127 12.19 1.27 0.13
N GLN A 128 11.56 0.30 0.80
CA GLN A 128 12.22 -0.96 1.14
C GLN A 128 12.56 -1.80 -0.10
N LEU A 129 11.65 -1.88 -1.08
CA LEU A 129 11.91 -2.56 -2.35
C LEU A 129 13.10 -1.95 -3.10
N SER A 130 13.22 -0.60 -3.09
CA SER A 130 14.34 0.09 -3.73
C SER A 130 15.70 -0.21 -3.09
N SER A 131 15.69 -0.55 -1.80
CA SER A 131 16.89 -0.93 -1.04
C SER A 131 17.13 -2.45 -0.99
N ALA A 132 16.20 -3.25 -1.53
CA ALA A 132 16.35 -4.70 -1.59
C ALA A 132 17.37 -5.11 -2.66
N THR A 133 18.41 -5.82 -2.23
CA THR A 133 19.54 -6.28 -3.06
C THR A 133 19.50 -7.79 -3.30
N SER A 134 18.68 -8.54 -2.57
CA SER A 134 18.59 -10.00 -2.68
C SER A 134 17.14 -10.51 -2.71
N PRO A 135 16.86 -11.68 -3.33
CA PRO A 135 15.54 -12.29 -3.29
C PRO A 135 15.03 -12.52 -1.87
N GLY A 136 15.92 -12.93 -0.95
CA GLY A 136 15.56 -13.17 0.45
C GLY A 136 14.93 -11.95 1.12
N GLN A 137 15.40 -10.74 0.81
CA GLN A 137 14.84 -9.50 1.35
C GLN A 137 13.42 -9.19 0.85
N LEU A 138 13.04 -9.68 -0.34
CA LEU A 138 11.66 -9.54 -0.84
C LEU A 138 10.68 -10.42 -0.07
N PHE A 139 11.17 -11.58 0.40
CA PHE A 139 10.39 -12.56 1.14
C PHE A 139 10.51 -12.40 2.67
N SER A 140 11.41 -11.52 3.13
CA SER A 140 11.47 -11.11 4.52
C SER A 140 10.23 -10.28 4.90
N PRO A 141 9.79 -10.34 6.18
CA PRO A 141 8.75 -9.47 6.68
C PRO A 141 9.07 -8.00 6.39
N ILE A 142 8.05 -7.23 6.00
CA ILE A 142 8.19 -5.78 5.84
C ILE A 142 8.57 -5.14 7.19
N ILE A 143 9.48 -4.18 7.16
CA ILE A 143 9.89 -3.45 8.37
C ILE A 143 8.90 -2.31 8.61
N LEU A 144 8.15 -2.36 9.70
CA LEU A 144 7.24 -1.28 10.07
C LEU A 144 7.96 -0.24 10.94
N PRO A 145 7.64 1.06 10.82
CA PRO A 145 8.11 2.08 11.76
C PRO A 145 7.70 1.77 13.20
N GLU A 146 8.55 2.10 14.18
CA GLU A 146 8.27 1.86 15.61
C GLU A 146 7.10 2.72 16.14
N GLU A 147 6.82 3.83 15.47
CA GLU A 147 5.80 4.83 15.83
C GLU A 147 4.40 4.50 15.25
N TRP A 148 4.21 3.31 14.68
CA TRP A 148 2.96 2.89 14.00
C TRP A 148 2.09 1.94 14.81
#